data_AF-A0A835ZAR1-F1
#
_entry.id   AF-A0A835ZAR1-F1
#
_cell.length_a   1.000
_cell.length_b   1.000
_cell.length_c   1.000
_cell.angle_alpha   90.00
_cell.angle_beta   90.00
_cell.angle_gamma   90.00
#
_symmetry.space_group_name_H-M   'P 1'
#
loop_
_entity.id
_entity.type
_entity.pdbx_description
1 polymer ?
#
loop_
_entity_poly.entity_id
_entity_poly.type
_entity_poly.pdbx_seq_one_letter_code
_entity_poly.pdbx_strand_id
1 'polypeptide(L)'
;MAALAVVAALVVGAKAGLNSRCNCERRLPQLDALEYGNASPSVVDGFRPANFDWSNVAGTNYLVPSWNQHIPTYCGSCYAHGTLASVQDRIKVAKGAQLPDIMLARQSFLNCAPSYGFGSGCHGGDPSDIFGFMHDVGLPDETCNNYVANTTDTCTAEAMCMNCMVVDDEGTKECWPVEQFTRYRVKEFGKVVGEDAIMAEVFQRGPVVCGFVSDEAFDFGYRGGVWRGVSAKQTPDDINHDVEVTGWGVTEEGVKFWQARNSWGTYWGEGGFFKIERGANLNLFESECYFAVVDVTDEARVRGGALVGSMYGLVEKPPAAARESLAFAESLAGLDWSSPNFSVPSGLPSAAALSIAAAGAVAAAAAMRETGGGGGSAAQHAQLLPGGAAAAILLVFAAAAALAAAMGAALRLRRRWGGHAAYEPIEVRV
;
A
#
# COMPACT_ATOMS: atom_id res chain seq x y z
N MET A 1 65.16 27.85 21.18
CA MET A 1 64.59 27.83 19.82
C MET A 1 63.71 26.59 19.69
N ALA A 2 62.47 26.69 20.17
CA ALA A 2 61.47 25.64 20.04
C ALA A 2 60.10 26.30 20.19
N ALA A 3 59.47 26.61 19.07
CA ALA A 3 58.03 26.84 18.91
C ALA A 3 57.84 27.32 17.47
N LEU A 4 57.17 26.50 16.65
CA LEU A 4 56.30 26.85 15.52
C LEU A 4 56.27 25.65 14.58
N ALA A 5 55.13 24.94 14.55
CA ALA A 5 54.55 24.26 13.37
C ALA A 5 53.70 23.05 13.75
N VAL A 6 52.71 23.19 14.65
CA VAL A 6 51.57 22.24 14.69
C VAL A 6 50.29 22.94 15.16
N VAL A 7 49.85 24.02 14.49
CA VAL A 7 48.45 24.50 14.59
C VAL A 7 48.07 25.21 13.28
N ALA A 8 47.79 24.47 12.22
CA ALA A 8 47.23 25.06 10.99
C ALA A 8 46.41 24.10 10.10
N ALA A 9 45.91 22.97 10.62
CA ALA A 9 45.22 21.98 9.79
C ALA A 9 43.91 21.42 10.40
N LEU A 10 43.22 22.18 11.25
CA LEU A 10 41.97 21.73 11.89
C LEU A 10 40.77 22.69 11.74
N VAL A 11 40.81 23.64 10.81
CA VAL A 11 39.67 24.58 10.60
C VAL A 11 39.08 24.54 9.19
N VAL A 12 39.53 23.65 8.30
CA VAL A 12 38.94 23.46 6.97
C VAL A 12 38.35 22.05 6.87
N GLY A 13 37.27 21.80 7.61
CA GLY A 13 36.63 20.48 7.63
C GLY A 13 35.27 20.41 8.32
N ALA A 14 34.60 21.55 8.52
CA ALA A 14 33.29 21.60 9.21
C ALA A 14 32.26 22.47 8.46
N LYS A 15 32.28 22.46 7.13
CA LYS A 15 31.24 23.10 6.28
C LYS A 15 30.59 22.17 5.26
N ALA A 16 30.81 20.87 5.34
CA ALA A 16 30.11 19.87 4.56
C ALA A 16 29.51 18.85 5.54
N GLY A 17 28.21 18.95 5.84
CA GLY A 17 27.58 17.98 6.73
C GLY A 17 26.24 18.33 7.37
N LEU A 18 25.67 19.52 7.14
CA LEU A 18 24.27 19.81 7.49
C LEU A 18 23.45 20.02 6.22
N ASN A 19 23.42 19.01 5.35
CA ASN A 19 22.35 18.90 4.36
C ASN A 19 21.23 18.12 5.05
N SER A 20 20.10 18.80 5.32
CA SER A 20 18.85 18.17 5.70
C SER A 20 18.60 16.99 4.76
N ARG A 21 18.52 15.77 5.31
CA ARG A 21 18.40 14.54 4.50
C ARG A 21 17.02 14.39 3.85
N CYS A 22 16.04 15.21 4.21
CA CYS A 22 14.80 15.39 3.45
C CYS A 22 15.04 16.48 2.41
N ASN A 23 15.63 16.13 1.26
CA ASN A 23 15.81 17.05 0.15
C ASN A 23 15.06 16.50 -1.06
N CYS A 24 13.73 16.70 -1.09
CA CYS A 24 12.98 16.55 -2.33
C CYS A 24 13.38 17.73 -3.22
N GLU A 25 14.21 17.51 -4.24
CA GLU A 25 14.56 18.60 -5.16
C GLU A 25 13.30 19.04 -5.90
N ARG A 26 12.91 20.30 -5.70
CA ARG A 26 11.80 20.91 -6.42
C ARG A 26 12.22 21.11 -7.87
N ARG A 27 11.36 20.74 -8.81
CA ARG A 27 11.51 21.17 -10.19
C ARG A 27 10.90 22.57 -10.27
N LEU A 28 11.53 23.50 -11.01
CA LEU A 28 10.84 24.76 -11.30
C LEU A 28 9.46 24.42 -11.87
N PRO A 29 8.35 24.97 -11.36
CA PRO A 29 7.01 24.56 -11.76
C PRO A 29 6.86 24.82 -13.25
N GLN A 30 7.03 23.76 -14.05
CA GLN A 30 6.90 23.82 -15.50
C GLN A 30 5.42 23.89 -15.92
N LEU A 31 4.53 23.50 -15.00
CA LEU A 31 3.09 23.52 -15.20
C LEU A 31 2.53 24.58 -14.28
N ASP A 32 2.26 25.75 -14.86
CA ASP A 32 1.50 26.77 -14.17
C ASP A 32 0.11 26.17 -13.91
N ALA A 33 -0.31 26.10 -12.64
CA ALA A 33 -1.64 25.58 -12.30
C ALA A 33 -2.78 26.33 -13.04
N LEU A 34 -2.46 27.51 -13.59
CA LEU A 34 -3.29 28.29 -14.50
C LEU A 34 -3.63 27.59 -15.84
N GLU A 35 -2.82 26.63 -16.30
CA GLU A 35 -3.02 25.97 -17.60
C GLU A 35 -4.01 24.78 -17.53
N TYR A 36 -4.24 24.23 -16.33
CA TYR A 36 -4.98 22.95 -16.15
C TYR A 36 -6.26 23.00 -15.31
N GLY A 37 -6.70 24.17 -14.84
CA GLY A 37 -7.96 24.19 -14.11
C GLY A 37 -8.36 25.54 -13.56
N ASN A 38 -9.40 26.12 -14.16
CA ASN A 38 -10.20 27.25 -13.64
C ASN A 38 -10.91 26.96 -12.29
N ALA A 39 -10.49 25.95 -11.53
CA ALA A 39 -11.04 25.67 -10.21
C ALA A 39 -10.61 26.80 -9.27
N SER A 40 -11.48 27.77 -9.07
CA SER A 40 -11.29 28.71 -7.97
C SER A 40 -11.56 27.96 -6.65
N PRO A 41 -10.77 28.20 -5.59
CA PRO A 41 -11.20 27.83 -4.26
C PRO A 41 -12.56 28.49 -4.01
N SER A 42 -13.53 27.73 -3.51
CA SER A 42 -14.82 28.29 -3.15
C SER A 42 -14.65 29.14 -1.90
N VAL A 43 -14.52 30.46 -2.09
CA VAL A 43 -14.56 31.43 -1.00
C VAL A 43 -16.00 31.49 -0.51
N VAL A 44 -16.28 30.81 0.60
CA VAL A 44 -17.57 30.94 1.27
C VAL A 44 -17.40 31.96 2.39
N ASP A 45 -18.04 33.11 2.23
CA ASP A 45 -18.26 34.05 3.34
C ASP A 45 -19.21 33.38 4.35
N GLY A 46 -18.67 32.96 5.50
CA GLY A 46 -19.49 32.26 6.50
C GLY A 46 -18.72 31.46 7.56
N PHE A 47 -19.50 30.83 8.43
CA PHE A 47 -19.07 30.11 9.63
C PHE A 47 -18.07 28.98 9.30
N ARG A 48 -16.83 29.15 9.76
CA ARG A 48 -15.83 28.08 9.84
C ARG A 48 -15.69 27.67 11.30
N PRO A 49 -15.85 26.37 11.63
CA PRO A 49 -15.68 25.92 13.01
C PRO A 49 -14.25 26.19 13.48
N ALA A 50 -14.10 26.47 14.78
CA ALA A 50 -12.78 26.68 15.38
C ALA A 50 -11.87 25.45 15.23
N ASN A 51 -12.46 24.26 15.22
CA ASN A 51 -11.79 22.97 15.04
C ASN A 51 -12.48 22.15 13.96
N PHE A 52 -11.70 21.53 13.09
CA PHE A 52 -12.19 20.63 12.06
C PHE A 52 -11.07 19.67 11.66
N ASP A 53 -11.37 18.39 11.50
CA ASP A 53 -10.41 17.39 11.02
C ASP A 53 -11.14 16.26 10.29
N TRP A 54 -10.68 15.94 9.09
CA TRP A 54 -11.19 14.82 8.30
C TRP A 54 -10.97 13.45 8.97
N SER A 55 -10.10 13.36 9.98
CA SER A 55 -9.95 12.16 10.81
C SER A 55 -11.21 11.82 11.60
N ASN A 56 -12.07 12.80 11.84
CA ASN A 56 -13.29 12.64 12.61
C ASN A 56 -14.34 13.70 12.24
N VAL A 57 -15.09 13.45 11.17
CA VAL A 57 -16.27 14.23 10.81
C VAL A 57 -17.50 13.49 11.31
N ALA A 58 -18.09 13.99 12.40
CA ALA A 58 -19.26 13.39 13.05
C ALA A 58 -19.10 11.89 13.38
N GLY A 59 -17.92 11.48 13.88
CA GLY A 59 -17.60 10.10 14.23
C GLY A 59 -17.11 9.24 13.05
N THR A 60 -17.04 9.80 11.84
CA THR A 60 -16.56 9.10 10.65
C THR A 60 -15.16 9.56 10.28
N ASN A 61 -14.26 8.60 10.07
CA ASN A 61 -12.90 8.85 9.62
C ASN A 61 -12.81 8.80 8.08
N TYR A 62 -12.38 9.89 7.46
CA TYR A 62 -12.15 10.02 6.01
C TYR A 62 -10.68 9.97 5.61
N LEU A 63 -9.80 9.75 6.59
CA LEU A 63 -8.37 9.56 6.39
C LEU A 63 -8.09 8.07 6.13
N VAL A 64 -7.28 7.79 5.13
CA VAL A 64 -6.67 6.48 4.87
C VAL A 64 -5.36 6.30 5.70
N PRO A 65 -4.73 5.11 5.67
CA PRO A 65 -3.50 4.86 6.42
C PRO A 65 -2.31 5.77 6.05
N SER A 66 -1.50 6.12 7.07
CA SER A 66 -0.24 6.84 6.92
C SER A 66 0.86 5.99 6.29
N TRP A 67 1.80 6.64 5.59
CA TRP A 67 2.89 6.00 4.84
C TRP A 67 4.28 6.40 5.33
N ASN A 68 5.29 5.67 4.85
CA ASN A 68 6.69 5.98 5.09
C ASN A 68 7.50 5.94 3.80
N GLN A 69 7.90 7.11 3.31
CA GLN A 69 8.67 7.24 2.07
C GLN A 69 10.12 6.76 2.21
N HIS A 70 10.66 6.68 3.42
CA HIS A 70 12.08 6.44 3.68
C HIS A 70 12.47 4.95 3.73
N ILE A 71 11.52 4.04 3.48
CA ILE A 71 11.75 2.59 3.53
C ILE A 71 11.21 1.91 2.27
N PRO A 72 11.83 0.80 1.80
CA PRO A 72 12.96 0.09 2.41
C PRO A 72 14.32 0.81 2.25
N THR A 73 14.40 1.78 1.37
CA THR A 73 15.55 2.68 1.19
C THR A 73 15.09 4.12 1.17
N TYR A 74 16.02 5.06 1.33
CA TYR A 74 15.69 6.47 1.20
C TYR A 74 15.24 6.80 -0.23
N CYS A 75 14.14 7.53 -0.33
CA CYS A 75 13.61 8.09 -1.57
C CYS A 75 13.02 9.48 -1.26
N GLY A 76 13.43 10.49 -2.02
CA GLY A 76 12.95 11.87 -1.93
C GLY A 76 11.58 12.04 -2.57
N SER A 77 10.59 11.26 -2.13
CA SER A 77 9.26 11.16 -2.73
C SER A 77 8.16 11.79 -1.88
N CYS A 78 8.49 12.82 -1.10
CA CYS A 78 7.52 13.53 -0.25
C CYS A 78 6.38 14.14 -1.08
N TYR A 79 6.72 14.79 -2.20
CA TYR A 79 5.78 15.33 -3.18
C TYR A 79 4.77 14.27 -3.66
N ALA A 80 5.23 13.05 -3.95
CA ALA A 80 4.36 11.94 -4.32
C ALA A 80 3.50 11.47 -3.13
N HIS A 81 4.08 11.33 -1.94
CA HIS A 81 3.36 10.83 -0.77
C HIS A 81 2.31 11.80 -0.24
N GLY A 82 2.67 13.07 -0.04
CA GLY A 82 1.78 14.12 0.46
C GLY A 82 0.66 14.41 -0.54
N THR A 83 1.00 14.50 -1.84
CA THR A 83 -0.02 14.73 -2.87
C THR A 83 -0.96 13.55 -2.99
N LEU A 84 -0.44 12.33 -3.13
CA LEU A 84 -1.30 11.15 -3.26
C LEU A 84 -2.14 10.91 -2.01
N ALA A 85 -1.64 11.21 -0.80
CA ALA A 85 -2.41 11.20 0.45
C ALA A 85 -3.65 12.11 0.37
N SER A 86 -3.48 13.35 -0.09
CA SER A 86 -4.60 14.28 -0.29
C SER A 86 -5.62 13.77 -1.31
N VAL A 87 -5.16 13.14 -2.40
CA VAL A 87 -6.04 12.62 -3.46
C VAL A 87 -6.85 11.42 -2.96
N GLN A 88 -6.21 10.47 -2.27
CA GLN A 88 -6.92 9.29 -1.79
C GLN A 88 -7.93 9.60 -0.68
N ASP A 89 -7.64 10.58 0.19
CA ASP A 89 -8.60 11.03 1.19
C ASP A 89 -9.76 11.79 0.52
N ARG A 90 -9.49 12.58 -0.53
CA ARG A 90 -10.55 13.16 -1.39
C ARG A 90 -11.40 12.10 -2.09
N ILE A 91 -10.81 10.99 -2.55
CA ILE A 91 -11.55 9.83 -3.07
C ILE A 91 -12.48 9.26 -1.99
N LYS A 92 -11.98 9.10 -0.76
CA LYS A 92 -12.76 8.60 0.37
C LYS A 92 -13.90 9.55 0.77
N VAL A 93 -13.66 10.86 0.75
CA VAL A 93 -14.69 11.90 0.93
C VAL A 93 -15.74 11.81 -0.17
N ALA A 94 -15.34 11.77 -1.44
CA ALA A 94 -16.27 11.68 -2.58
C ALA A 94 -17.13 10.40 -2.55
N LYS A 95 -16.59 9.31 -2.00
CA LYS A 95 -17.30 8.04 -1.79
C LYS A 95 -18.18 8.01 -0.54
N GLY A 96 -18.15 9.04 0.31
CA GLY A 96 -18.86 9.05 1.59
C GLY A 96 -18.35 7.97 2.56
N ALA A 97 -17.03 7.79 2.66
CA ALA A 97 -16.35 6.79 3.49
C ALA A 97 -16.70 5.31 3.18
N GLN A 98 -17.22 5.03 1.98
CA GLN A 98 -17.47 3.65 1.55
C GLN A 98 -16.18 2.86 1.28
N LEU A 99 -16.07 1.69 1.92
CA LEU A 99 -14.96 0.76 1.75
C LEU A 99 -14.95 0.04 0.38
N PRO A 100 -13.82 -0.52 -0.06
CA PRO A 100 -12.47 -0.34 0.49
C PRO A 100 -11.95 1.09 0.39
N ASP A 101 -11.00 1.43 1.26
CA ASP A 101 -10.13 2.59 1.08
C ASP A 101 -9.27 2.38 -0.17
N ILE A 102 -9.10 3.44 -0.96
CA ILE A 102 -8.27 3.39 -2.17
C ILE A 102 -6.88 3.86 -1.81
N MET A 103 -5.86 3.08 -2.16
CA MET A 103 -4.47 3.43 -1.96
C MET A 103 -3.86 3.62 -3.34
N LEU A 104 -3.49 4.83 -3.73
CA LEU A 104 -2.93 5.05 -5.06
C LEU A 104 -1.49 4.52 -5.14
N ALA A 105 -1.17 3.87 -6.27
CA ALA A 105 0.12 3.24 -6.51
C ALA A 105 1.24 4.26 -6.67
N ARG A 106 1.92 4.53 -5.56
CA ARG A 106 3.06 5.46 -5.51
C ARG A 106 4.20 4.97 -6.40
N GLN A 107 4.43 3.67 -6.41
CA GLN A 107 5.50 3.09 -7.21
C GLN A 107 5.22 3.22 -8.72
N SER A 108 3.97 3.03 -9.14
CA SER A 108 3.58 3.25 -10.55
C SER A 108 3.85 4.68 -10.98
N PHE A 109 3.52 5.67 -10.14
CA PHE A 109 3.87 7.06 -10.40
C PHE A 109 5.39 7.25 -10.51
N LEU A 110 6.16 6.81 -9.51
CA LEU A 110 7.61 7.00 -9.48
C LEU A 110 8.32 6.35 -10.67
N ASN A 111 7.83 5.20 -11.13
CA ASN A 111 8.38 4.49 -12.29
C ASN A 111 8.05 5.19 -13.61
N CYS A 112 6.80 5.68 -13.74
CA CYS A 112 6.28 6.09 -15.04
C CYS A 112 6.31 7.58 -15.30
N ALA A 113 6.01 8.40 -14.29
CA ALA A 113 5.87 9.85 -14.43
C ALA A 113 7.07 10.51 -15.15
N PRO A 114 8.34 10.14 -14.87
CA PRO A 114 9.49 10.74 -15.57
C PRO A 114 9.46 10.53 -17.10
N SER A 115 8.95 9.40 -17.58
CA SER A 115 8.81 9.11 -19.02
C SER A 115 7.77 9.99 -19.70
N TYR A 116 6.84 10.57 -18.95
CA TYR A 116 5.82 11.50 -19.41
C TYR A 116 6.19 12.97 -19.13
N GLY A 117 7.41 13.22 -18.63
CA GLY A 117 7.89 14.57 -18.32
C GLY A 117 7.51 15.07 -16.93
N PHE A 118 6.86 14.27 -16.08
CA PHE A 118 6.41 14.66 -14.74
C PHE A 118 7.36 14.13 -13.67
N GLY A 119 7.91 15.01 -12.83
CA GLY A 119 8.73 14.63 -11.67
C GLY A 119 10.01 13.84 -12.02
N SER A 120 10.87 13.66 -11.02
CA SER A 120 12.18 13.01 -11.17
C SER A 120 12.29 11.73 -10.32
N GLY A 121 11.15 11.07 -10.07
CA GLY A 121 11.07 9.86 -9.25
C GLY A 121 11.54 10.13 -7.83
N CYS A 122 12.50 9.35 -7.33
CA CYS A 122 13.08 9.52 -5.99
C CYS A 122 13.99 10.74 -5.83
N HIS A 123 14.26 11.48 -6.91
CA HIS A 123 15.10 12.67 -6.88
C HIS A 123 14.29 13.97 -6.74
N GLY A 124 13.00 13.88 -6.40
CA GLY A 124 12.13 15.02 -6.19
C GLY A 124 11.17 15.31 -7.33
N GLY A 125 10.36 16.33 -7.13
CA GLY A 125 9.24 16.75 -7.98
C GLY A 125 8.28 17.62 -7.19
N ASP A 126 7.15 17.94 -7.80
CA ASP A 126 6.18 18.91 -7.29
C ASP A 126 4.77 18.32 -7.26
N PRO A 127 3.86 18.80 -6.39
CA PRO A 127 2.47 18.35 -6.40
C PRO A 127 1.79 18.43 -7.78
N SER A 128 2.12 19.45 -8.57
CA SER A 128 1.61 19.62 -9.94
C SER A 128 2.03 18.48 -10.88
N ASP A 129 3.19 17.85 -10.67
CA ASP A 129 3.62 16.68 -11.45
C ASP A 129 2.65 15.50 -11.25
N ILE A 130 2.23 15.26 -10.01
CA ILE A 130 1.28 14.19 -9.68
C ILE A 130 -0.07 14.50 -10.29
N PHE A 131 -0.57 15.72 -10.10
CA PHE A 131 -1.88 16.07 -10.63
C PHE A 131 -1.89 16.06 -12.16
N GLY A 132 -0.87 16.58 -12.82
CA GLY A 132 -0.73 16.52 -14.28
C GLY A 132 -0.69 15.08 -14.79
N PHE A 133 0.12 14.22 -14.17
CA PHE A 133 0.15 12.80 -14.52
C PHE A 133 -1.20 12.10 -14.29
N MET A 134 -1.88 12.39 -13.18
CA MET A 134 -3.19 11.82 -12.90
C MET A 134 -4.29 12.35 -13.82
N HIS A 135 -4.15 13.57 -14.34
CA HIS A 135 -5.07 14.17 -15.32
C HIS A 135 -4.89 13.50 -16.68
N ASP A 136 -3.65 13.39 -17.15
CA ASP A 136 -3.35 12.91 -18.50
C ASP A 136 -3.37 11.37 -18.62
N VAL A 137 -2.92 10.66 -17.58
CA VAL A 137 -2.70 9.21 -17.59
C VAL A 137 -3.57 8.49 -16.56
N GLY A 138 -3.61 9.02 -15.34
CA GLY A 138 -4.22 8.37 -14.18
C GLY A 138 -3.30 7.37 -13.49
N LEU A 139 -3.67 6.94 -12.29
CA LEU A 139 -2.94 5.97 -11.49
C LEU A 139 -3.79 4.75 -11.13
N PRO A 140 -3.18 3.55 -11.02
CA PRO A 140 -3.82 2.39 -10.43
C PRO A 140 -3.86 2.46 -8.90
N ASP A 141 -4.54 1.48 -8.31
CA ASP A 141 -4.40 1.13 -6.90
C ASP A 141 -3.02 0.49 -6.60
N GLU A 142 -2.52 0.67 -5.39
CA GLU A 142 -1.22 0.20 -4.87
C GLU A 142 -0.97 -1.28 -5.14
N THR A 143 -2.03 -2.08 -5.17
CA THR A 143 -1.96 -3.51 -5.53
C THR A 143 -1.33 -3.78 -6.90
N CYS A 144 -1.32 -2.81 -7.82
CA CYS A 144 -0.63 -2.92 -9.12
C CYS A 144 0.90 -2.87 -9.02
N ASN A 145 1.43 -2.10 -8.08
CA ASN A 145 2.87 -1.97 -7.87
C ASN A 145 3.14 -1.40 -6.46
N ASN A 146 3.51 -2.30 -5.54
CA ASN A 146 3.78 -1.92 -4.16
C ASN A 146 5.00 -1.00 -4.06
N TYR A 147 4.96 -0.04 -3.14
CA TYR A 147 6.06 0.88 -2.89
C TYR A 147 7.36 0.16 -2.51
N VAL A 148 8.42 0.41 -3.28
CA VAL A 148 9.78 -0.11 -3.04
C VAL A 148 10.83 0.99 -2.87
N ALA A 149 10.39 2.25 -2.81
CA ALA A 149 11.26 3.42 -2.62
C ALA A 149 12.40 3.52 -3.64
N ASN A 150 12.10 3.24 -4.91
CA ASN A 150 13.05 3.37 -6.01
C ASN A 150 12.37 3.95 -7.25
N THR A 151 13.13 4.21 -8.30
CA THR A 151 12.65 4.70 -9.59
C THR A 151 13.27 3.86 -10.71
N THR A 152 12.48 3.58 -11.74
CA THR A 152 12.94 2.95 -12.98
C THR A 152 13.15 4.01 -14.06
N ASP A 153 14.07 3.76 -14.99
CA ASP A 153 14.36 4.70 -16.08
C ASP A 153 13.32 4.68 -17.21
N THR A 154 12.42 3.69 -17.21
CA THR A 154 11.42 3.49 -18.26
C THR A 154 10.06 3.11 -17.69
N CYS A 155 9.00 3.60 -18.32
CA CYS A 155 7.62 3.18 -18.06
C CYS A 155 7.23 2.01 -18.97
N THR A 156 7.54 0.78 -18.57
CA THR A 156 6.94 -0.41 -19.20
C THR A 156 5.52 -0.64 -18.67
N ALA A 157 4.76 -1.53 -19.32
CA ALA A 157 3.42 -1.88 -18.85
C ALA A 157 3.44 -2.47 -17.42
N GLU A 158 4.45 -3.29 -17.11
CA GLU A 158 4.68 -3.87 -15.78
C GLU A 158 5.07 -2.80 -14.75
N ALA A 159 5.80 -1.77 -15.18
CA ALA A 159 6.19 -0.68 -14.31
C ALA A 159 4.97 0.12 -13.81
N MET A 160 3.90 0.17 -14.62
CA MET A 160 2.61 0.76 -14.28
C MET A 160 1.73 -0.19 -13.46
N CYS A 161 1.52 -1.42 -13.92
CA CYS A 161 0.75 -2.42 -13.20
C CYS A 161 1.16 -3.83 -13.62
N MET A 162 1.50 -4.68 -12.65
CA MET A 162 1.83 -6.07 -12.90
C MET A 162 1.20 -6.99 -11.87
N ASN A 163 1.12 -8.27 -12.24
CA ASN A 163 0.89 -9.33 -11.29
C ASN A 163 2.02 -10.36 -11.40
N CYS A 164 2.34 -11.00 -10.28
CA CYS A 164 3.36 -12.04 -10.20
C CYS A 164 2.84 -13.20 -9.35
N MET A 165 2.88 -14.43 -9.85
CA MET A 165 2.48 -15.60 -9.07
C MET A 165 3.30 -16.84 -9.37
N VAL A 166 3.21 -17.81 -8.45
CA VAL A 166 3.71 -19.16 -8.70
C VAL A 166 2.66 -19.90 -9.53
N VAL A 167 3.05 -20.39 -10.70
CA VAL A 167 2.12 -20.95 -11.70
C VAL A 167 2.07 -22.48 -11.70
N ASP A 168 3.00 -23.14 -11.03
CA ASP A 168 3.09 -24.60 -10.96
C ASP A 168 3.55 -25.12 -9.59
N ASP A 169 3.45 -26.44 -9.38
CA ASP A 169 3.83 -27.09 -8.13
C ASP A 169 5.36 -27.11 -7.93
N GLU A 170 6.12 -26.87 -9.01
CA GLU A 170 7.57 -26.75 -9.05
C GLU A 170 8.08 -25.39 -8.56
N GLY A 171 7.21 -24.40 -8.39
CA GLY A 171 7.55 -23.08 -7.86
C GLY A 171 7.96 -22.06 -8.92
N THR A 172 7.65 -22.29 -10.20
CA THR A 172 7.91 -21.35 -11.29
C THR A 172 7.18 -20.04 -11.03
N LYS A 173 7.94 -18.94 -11.00
CA LYS A 173 7.41 -17.59 -10.81
C LYS A 173 7.25 -16.93 -12.16
N GLU A 174 6.04 -16.49 -12.46
CA GLU A 174 5.74 -15.71 -13.65
C GLU A 174 5.17 -14.35 -13.25
N CYS A 175 5.56 -13.32 -14.01
CA CYS A 175 5.03 -11.98 -13.90
C CYS A 175 4.52 -11.55 -15.28
N TRP A 176 3.42 -10.80 -15.30
CA TRP A 176 2.87 -10.23 -16.53
C TRP A 176 2.26 -8.85 -16.26
N PRO A 177 2.21 -7.98 -17.28
CA PRO A 177 1.55 -6.69 -17.15
C PRO A 177 0.04 -6.86 -17.06
N VAL A 178 -0.61 -6.02 -16.27
CA VAL A 178 -2.07 -5.87 -16.27
C VAL A 178 -2.39 -4.57 -17.00
N GLU A 179 -2.92 -4.68 -18.21
CA GLU A 179 -3.09 -3.51 -19.08
C GLU A 179 -4.37 -2.72 -18.78
N GLN A 180 -5.41 -3.42 -18.31
CA GLN A 180 -6.71 -2.86 -17.98
C GLN A 180 -6.94 -2.96 -16.48
N PHE A 181 -6.95 -1.81 -15.80
CA PHE A 181 -7.13 -1.70 -14.35
C PHE A 181 -7.97 -0.45 -14.06
N THR A 182 -8.48 -0.35 -12.82
CA THR A 182 -9.17 0.86 -12.37
C THR A 182 -8.19 2.02 -12.39
N ARG A 183 -8.45 3.04 -13.22
CA ARG A 183 -7.64 4.26 -13.26
C ARG A 183 -8.34 5.36 -12.47
N TYR A 184 -7.69 5.80 -11.40
CA TYR A 184 -8.06 7.01 -10.68
C TYR A 184 -7.40 8.21 -11.35
N ARG A 185 -8.20 9.21 -11.67
CA ARG A 185 -7.74 10.43 -12.36
C ARG A 185 -8.09 11.66 -11.54
N VAL A 186 -7.59 12.81 -11.98
CA VAL A 186 -8.07 14.11 -11.52
C VAL A 186 -8.64 14.87 -12.71
N LYS A 187 -9.78 15.55 -12.52
CA LYS A 187 -10.42 16.35 -13.58
C LYS A 187 -9.86 17.75 -13.65
N GLU A 188 -9.63 18.33 -12.47
CA GLU A 188 -9.17 19.69 -12.28
C GLU A 188 -8.25 19.68 -11.07
N PHE A 189 -7.25 20.55 -11.08
CA PHE A 189 -6.39 20.81 -9.94
C PHE A 189 -5.98 22.28 -9.93
N GLY A 190 -5.61 22.79 -8.76
CA GLY A 190 -5.32 24.21 -8.61
C GLY A 190 -4.51 24.53 -7.36
N LYS A 191 -3.93 25.73 -7.33
CA LYS A 191 -3.20 26.26 -6.19
C LYS A 191 -4.17 26.93 -5.21
N VAL A 192 -3.91 26.79 -3.92
CA VAL A 192 -4.62 27.47 -2.83
C VAL A 192 -3.58 28.07 -1.89
N VAL A 193 -3.75 29.36 -1.54
CA VAL A 193 -2.73 30.13 -0.81
C VAL A 193 -3.40 30.94 0.29
N GLY A 194 -2.76 30.98 1.46
CA GLY A 194 -3.20 31.74 2.62
C GLY A 194 -4.22 31.02 3.49
N GLU A 195 -4.22 31.37 4.78
CA GLU A 195 -5.03 30.74 5.83
C GLU A 195 -6.49 30.53 5.40
N ASP A 196 -7.15 31.58 4.94
CA ASP A 196 -8.58 31.54 4.67
C ASP A 196 -8.97 30.61 3.52
N ALA A 197 -8.21 30.67 2.42
CA ALA A 197 -8.49 29.88 1.23
C ALA A 197 -8.20 28.39 1.48
N ILE A 198 -7.10 28.08 2.20
CA ILE A 198 -6.76 26.70 2.58
C ILE A 198 -7.86 26.12 3.47
N MET A 199 -8.32 26.85 4.49
CA MET A 199 -9.43 26.39 5.35
C MET A 199 -10.70 26.14 4.54
N ALA A 200 -11.06 27.06 3.64
CA ALA A 200 -12.26 26.95 2.84
C ALA A 200 -12.23 25.72 1.91
N GLU A 201 -11.08 25.46 1.28
CA GLU A 201 -10.86 24.30 0.43
C GLU A 201 -10.93 22.99 1.23
N VAL A 202 -10.20 22.92 2.34
CA VAL A 202 -10.16 21.74 3.21
C VAL A 202 -11.56 21.40 3.73
N PHE A 203 -12.32 22.40 4.18
CA PHE A 203 -13.66 22.19 4.72
C PHE A 203 -14.64 21.62 3.69
N GLN A 204 -14.61 22.14 2.47
CA GLN A 204 -15.66 21.89 1.48
C GLN A 204 -15.37 20.67 0.61
N ARG A 205 -14.10 20.42 0.29
CA ARG A 205 -13.72 19.46 -0.76
C ARG A 205 -12.74 18.40 -0.30
N GLY A 206 -12.19 18.48 0.90
CA GLY A 206 -11.27 17.49 1.44
C GLY A 206 -9.84 18.01 1.63
N PRO A 207 -8.93 17.19 2.20
CA PRO A 207 -7.55 17.56 2.48
C PRO A 207 -6.80 18.15 1.28
N VAL A 208 -5.78 18.97 1.54
CA VAL A 208 -4.91 19.58 0.50
C VAL A 208 -3.46 19.17 0.74
N VAL A 209 -2.61 19.24 -0.28
CA VAL A 209 -1.15 19.11 -0.12
C VAL A 209 -0.54 20.49 0.02
N CYS A 210 0.39 20.67 0.96
CA CYS A 210 1.11 21.91 1.19
C CYS A 210 2.62 21.65 1.27
N GLY A 211 3.38 22.50 0.60
CA GLY A 211 4.82 22.59 0.72
C GLY A 211 5.23 23.46 1.91
N PHE A 212 6.32 23.12 2.56
CA PHE A 212 6.92 23.96 3.60
C PHE A 212 8.42 23.72 3.73
N VAL A 213 9.08 24.59 4.49
CA VAL A 213 10.49 24.45 4.83
C VAL A 213 10.62 23.53 6.04
N SER A 214 11.10 22.32 5.79
CA SER A 214 11.51 21.36 6.82
C SER A 214 13.00 21.54 7.11
N ASP A 215 13.35 21.75 8.37
CA ASP A 215 14.74 21.84 8.84
C ASP A 215 15.06 20.76 9.88
N GLU A 216 16.33 20.65 10.26
CA GLU A 216 16.80 19.62 11.19
C GLU A 216 16.09 19.68 12.55
N ALA A 217 15.73 20.89 13.00
CA ALA A 217 15.02 21.08 14.26
C ALA A 217 13.61 20.49 14.17
N PHE A 218 12.90 20.68 13.06
CA PHE A 218 11.62 20.03 12.83
C PHE A 218 11.78 18.52 12.65
N ASP A 219 12.65 18.10 11.71
CA ASP A 219 12.83 16.71 11.28
C ASP A 219 13.09 15.76 12.46
N PHE A 220 14.04 16.14 13.31
CA PHE A 220 14.51 15.32 14.42
C PHE A 220 14.00 15.77 15.78
N GLY A 221 13.45 16.98 15.92
CA GLY A 221 13.00 17.53 17.20
C GLY A 221 11.50 17.39 17.45
N TYR A 222 10.66 17.33 16.42
CA TYR A 222 9.20 17.24 16.62
C TYR A 222 8.80 15.90 17.26
N ARG A 223 8.04 15.96 18.36
CA ARG A 223 7.47 14.79 19.06
C ARG A 223 5.99 14.93 19.39
N GLY A 224 5.42 16.13 19.23
CA GLY A 224 4.04 16.44 19.57
C GLY A 224 3.84 17.91 19.94
N GLY A 225 2.58 18.34 20.02
CA GLY A 225 2.22 19.74 20.28
C GLY A 225 2.26 20.63 19.03
N VAL A 226 2.00 21.93 19.19
CA VAL A 226 2.02 22.88 18.06
C VAL A 226 3.45 23.33 17.79
N TRP A 227 3.98 22.98 16.61
CA TRP A 227 5.28 23.46 16.15
C TRP A 227 5.27 24.97 15.90
N ARG A 228 6.26 25.65 16.47
CA ARG A 228 6.48 27.10 16.35
C ARG A 228 7.92 27.48 15.98
N GLY A 229 8.74 26.49 15.64
CA GLY A 229 10.12 26.73 15.22
C GLY A 229 10.15 27.39 13.85
N VAL A 230 10.85 28.52 13.75
CA VAL A 230 11.04 29.26 12.50
C VAL A 230 12.33 28.79 11.85
N SER A 231 12.25 28.31 10.62
CA SER A 231 13.45 27.96 9.85
C SER A 231 14.24 29.19 9.48
N ALA A 232 15.57 29.08 9.44
CA ALA A 232 16.44 30.14 8.92
C ALA A 232 16.31 30.33 7.39
N LYS A 233 15.67 29.37 6.70
CA LYS A 233 15.37 29.41 5.27
C LYS A 233 13.88 29.74 5.09
N GLN A 234 13.57 30.81 4.35
CA GLN A 234 12.22 31.41 4.31
C GLN A 234 11.89 31.99 2.92
N THR A 235 12.66 31.66 1.88
CA THR A 235 12.29 32.02 0.51
C THR A 235 11.47 30.91 -0.12
N PRO A 236 10.55 31.19 -1.07
CA PRO A 236 9.78 30.14 -1.75
C PRO A 236 10.65 29.02 -2.33
N ASP A 237 11.85 29.35 -2.82
CA ASP A 237 12.82 28.39 -3.36
C ASP A 237 13.42 27.45 -2.28
N ASP A 238 13.22 27.75 -1.00
CA ASP A 238 13.68 26.93 0.12
C ASP A 238 12.68 25.83 0.54
N ILE A 239 11.45 25.84 -0.01
CA ILE A 239 10.45 24.78 0.26
C ILE A 239 11.04 23.45 -0.22
N ASN A 240 11.12 22.47 0.68
CA ASN A 240 11.84 21.22 0.44
C ASN A 240 11.07 19.97 0.88
N HIS A 241 9.86 20.13 1.40
CA HIS A 241 9.05 19.02 1.88
C HIS A 241 7.55 19.30 1.65
N ASP A 242 6.81 18.27 1.22
CA ASP A 242 5.38 18.34 0.92
C ASP A 242 4.61 17.37 1.83
N VAL A 243 3.54 17.87 2.46
CA VAL A 243 2.69 17.14 3.41
C VAL A 243 1.22 17.40 3.12
N GLU A 244 0.33 16.62 3.72
CA GLU A 244 -1.10 16.82 3.58
C GLU A 244 -1.66 17.57 4.79
N VAL A 245 -2.49 18.59 4.56
CA VAL A 245 -3.29 19.28 5.59
C VAL A 245 -4.67 18.65 5.65
N THR A 246 -5.01 18.03 6.79
CA THR A 246 -6.27 17.31 7.00
C THR A 246 -7.30 18.13 7.79
N GLY A 247 -6.89 19.22 8.41
CA GLY A 247 -7.74 20.00 9.28
C GLY A 247 -7.00 21.13 10.01
N TRP A 248 -7.66 21.69 11.02
CA TRP A 248 -7.13 22.73 11.88
C TRP A 248 -7.79 22.70 13.26
N GLY A 249 -7.18 23.42 14.20
CA GLY A 249 -7.78 23.64 15.50
C GLY A 249 -7.25 24.86 16.22
N VAL A 250 -7.68 24.98 17.47
CA VAL A 250 -7.21 25.95 18.46
C VAL A 250 -6.98 25.20 19.77
N THR A 251 -5.81 25.38 20.39
CA THR A 251 -5.52 24.81 21.71
C THR A 251 -6.33 25.50 22.81
N GLU A 252 -6.34 24.93 24.02
CA GLU A 252 -6.99 25.56 25.19
C GLU A 252 -6.41 26.95 25.51
N GLU A 253 -5.11 27.14 25.23
CA GLU A 253 -4.39 28.41 25.39
C GLU A 253 -4.62 29.40 24.23
N GLY A 254 -5.51 29.07 23.28
CA GLY A 254 -5.87 29.94 22.16
C GLY A 254 -4.91 29.88 20.97
N VAL A 255 -4.03 28.87 20.90
CA VAL A 255 -3.07 28.73 19.80
C VAL A 255 -3.72 28.09 18.58
N LYS A 256 -3.82 28.82 17.46
CA LYS A 256 -4.29 28.27 16.18
C LYS A 256 -3.25 27.33 15.58
N PHE A 257 -3.68 26.18 15.07
CA PHE A 257 -2.79 25.25 14.37
C PHE A 257 -3.46 24.62 13.14
N TRP A 258 -2.62 24.17 12.20
CA TRP A 258 -2.95 23.21 11.15
C TRP A 258 -2.70 21.79 11.67
N GLN A 259 -3.58 20.86 11.33
CA GLN A 259 -3.36 19.43 11.50
C GLN A 259 -2.85 18.87 10.16
N ALA A 260 -1.68 18.25 10.18
CA ALA A 260 -1.03 17.76 8.95
C ALA A 260 -0.52 16.33 9.09
N ARG A 261 -0.66 15.55 8.01
CA ARG A 261 -0.12 14.19 7.88
C ARG A 261 1.24 14.25 7.20
N ASN A 262 2.25 13.67 7.85
CA ASN A 262 3.58 13.48 7.29
C ASN A 262 3.72 12.09 6.64
N SER A 263 4.80 11.88 5.89
CA SER A 263 5.08 10.67 5.12
C SER A 263 6.28 9.89 5.66
N TRP A 264 6.55 9.97 6.97
CA TRP A 264 7.74 9.34 7.61
C TRP A 264 7.40 8.19 8.55
N GLY A 265 6.21 7.61 8.40
CA GLY A 265 5.73 6.49 9.20
C GLY A 265 5.04 6.93 10.50
N THR A 266 4.23 6.02 11.04
CA THR A 266 3.40 6.27 12.24
C THR A 266 4.20 6.44 13.53
N TYR A 267 5.47 6.05 13.53
CA TYR A 267 6.38 6.21 14.66
C TYR A 267 6.94 7.63 14.80
N TRP A 268 6.78 8.49 13.78
CA TRP A 268 7.22 9.88 13.83
C TRP A 268 6.09 10.78 14.31
N GLY A 269 6.41 11.79 15.13
CA GLY A 269 5.44 12.78 15.61
C GLY A 269 4.25 12.19 16.35
N GLU A 270 3.05 12.70 16.05
CA GLU A 270 1.77 12.28 16.66
C GLU A 270 1.12 11.18 15.79
N GLY A 271 1.69 9.97 15.78
CA GLY A 271 1.15 8.86 14.98
C GLY A 271 1.37 9.01 13.46
N GLY A 272 2.43 9.73 13.06
CA GLY A 272 2.71 10.14 11.68
C GLY A 272 2.18 11.53 11.32
N PHE A 273 1.50 12.20 12.25
CA PHE A 273 0.96 13.55 12.07
C PHE A 273 1.75 14.58 12.86
N PHE A 274 1.52 15.85 12.54
CA PHE A 274 2.02 16.98 13.32
C PHE A 274 1.05 18.15 13.31
N LYS A 275 1.29 19.08 14.22
CA LYS A 275 0.61 20.38 14.26
C LYS A 275 1.62 21.49 14.06
N ILE A 276 1.25 22.50 13.28
CA ILE A 276 2.07 23.69 13.03
C ILE A 276 1.22 24.94 13.18
N GLU A 277 1.79 26.02 13.72
CA GLU A 277 1.07 27.26 13.97
C GLU A 277 0.43 27.84 12.69
N ARG A 278 -0.87 28.15 12.80
CA ARG A 278 -1.71 28.62 11.68
C ARG A 278 -1.95 30.13 11.76
N GLY A 279 -1.90 30.78 10.60
CA GLY A 279 -2.10 32.22 10.38
C GLY A 279 -0.81 33.04 10.45
N ALA A 280 0.33 32.40 10.75
CA ALA A 280 1.64 33.04 10.78
C ALA A 280 2.47 32.73 9.53
N ASN A 281 1.96 31.90 8.60
CA ASN A 281 2.70 31.35 7.46
C ASN A 281 4.08 30.79 7.88
N LEU A 282 4.12 30.10 9.02
CA LEU A 282 5.36 29.58 9.62
C LEU A 282 6.02 28.61 8.64
N ASN A 283 7.31 28.81 8.34
CA ASN A 283 8.07 27.98 7.40
C ASN A 283 7.41 27.90 6.01
N LEU A 284 6.73 28.97 5.59
CA LEU A 284 6.02 29.07 4.31
C LEU A 284 4.85 28.09 4.14
N PHE A 285 4.38 27.48 5.23
CA PHE A 285 3.35 26.42 5.22
C PHE A 285 2.02 26.83 4.55
N GLU A 286 1.75 28.13 4.42
CA GLU A 286 0.53 28.68 3.81
C GLU A 286 0.78 29.32 2.44
N SER A 287 2.02 29.24 1.93
CA SER A 287 2.46 29.91 0.70
C SER A 287 2.22 29.07 -0.55
N GLU A 288 2.22 27.74 -0.39
CA GLU A 288 2.12 26.82 -1.50
C GLU A 288 1.34 25.57 -1.12
N CYS A 289 0.05 25.57 -1.43
CA CYS A 289 -0.78 24.39 -1.32
C CYS A 289 -1.54 24.15 -2.62
N TYR A 290 -1.97 22.90 -2.84
CA TYR A 290 -2.69 22.48 -4.02
C TYR A 290 -3.82 21.53 -3.66
N PHE A 291 -4.83 21.52 -4.52
CA PHE A 291 -6.00 20.65 -4.40
C PHE A 291 -6.34 20.02 -5.75
N ALA A 292 -7.15 18.97 -5.73
CA ALA A 292 -7.68 18.33 -6.93
C ALA A 292 -9.16 17.94 -6.80
N VAL A 293 -9.84 17.87 -7.94
CA VAL A 293 -11.16 17.28 -8.10
C VAL A 293 -10.98 15.87 -8.67
N VAL A 294 -11.29 14.87 -7.87
CA VAL A 294 -11.02 13.46 -8.21
C VAL A 294 -12.03 12.91 -9.22
N ASP A 295 -11.55 12.04 -10.11
CA ASP A 295 -12.37 11.24 -11.02
C ASP A 295 -12.25 9.75 -10.65
N VAL A 296 -13.38 9.20 -10.20
CA VAL A 296 -13.54 7.81 -9.77
C VAL A 296 -14.46 7.03 -10.71
N THR A 297 -14.59 7.46 -11.96
CA THR A 297 -15.52 6.85 -12.94
C THR A 297 -15.26 5.34 -13.12
N ASP A 298 -14.00 4.92 -13.26
CA ASP A 298 -13.68 3.50 -13.44
C ASP A 298 -14.06 2.66 -12.20
N GLU A 299 -13.79 3.17 -10.99
CA GLU A 299 -14.22 2.55 -9.73
C GLU A 299 -15.75 2.42 -9.67
N ALA A 300 -16.48 3.46 -10.06
CA ALA A 300 -17.95 3.43 -10.09
C ALA A 300 -18.47 2.38 -11.08
N ARG A 301 -17.80 2.20 -12.23
CA ARG A 301 -18.13 1.17 -13.22
C ARG A 301 -17.85 -0.25 -12.71
N VAL A 302 -16.74 -0.45 -11.98
CA VAL A 302 -16.44 -1.73 -11.31
C VAL A 302 -17.50 -2.03 -10.25
N ARG A 303 -17.82 -1.08 -9.38
CA ARG A 303 -18.85 -1.24 -8.33
C ARG A 303 -20.25 -1.44 -8.88
N GLY A 304 -20.58 -0.74 -9.96
CA GLY A 304 -21.84 -0.93 -10.69
C GLY A 304 -21.91 -2.25 -11.46
N GLY A 305 -20.81 -3.01 -11.51
CA GLY A 305 -20.71 -4.27 -12.24
C GLY A 305 -20.76 -4.09 -13.76
N ALA A 306 -20.48 -2.89 -14.28
CA ALA A 306 -20.27 -2.68 -15.70
C ALA A 306 -18.91 -3.27 -16.14
N LEU A 307 -17.90 -3.13 -15.28
CA LEU A 307 -16.60 -3.77 -15.43
C LEU A 307 -16.47 -4.95 -14.46
N VAL A 308 -15.86 -6.03 -14.92
CA VAL A 308 -15.47 -7.19 -14.11
C VAL A 308 -13.99 -7.49 -14.33
N GLY A 309 -13.32 -8.02 -13.31
CA GLY A 309 -11.88 -8.24 -13.34
C GLY A 309 -11.47 -9.69 -13.14
N SER A 310 -10.29 -10.02 -13.64
CA SER A 310 -9.51 -11.21 -13.26
C SER A 310 -8.08 -10.79 -12.91
N MET A 311 -7.21 -11.76 -12.61
CA MET A 311 -5.78 -11.51 -12.44
C MET A 311 -5.07 -10.96 -13.70
N TYR A 312 -5.77 -10.93 -14.84
CA TYR A 312 -5.30 -10.38 -16.12
C TYR A 312 -5.86 -8.99 -16.43
N GLY A 313 -6.68 -8.43 -15.54
CA GLY A 313 -7.26 -7.09 -15.68
C GLY A 313 -8.77 -7.05 -15.86
N LEU A 314 -9.27 -5.84 -16.11
CA LEU A 314 -10.68 -5.50 -16.26
C LEU A 314 -11.17 -5.69 -17.70
N VAL A 315 -12.42 -6.12 -17.82
CA VAL A 315 -13.16 -6.23 -19.07
C VAL A 315 -14.61 -5.76 -18.88
N GLU A 316 -15.27 -5.38 -19.97
CA GLU A 316 -16.72 -5.15 -19.97
C GLU A 316 -17.45 -6.43 -19.56
N LYS A 317 -18.44 -6.30 -18.68
CA LYS A 317 -19.24 -7.44 -18.28
C LYS A 317 -20.05 -7.96 -19.48
N PRO A 318 -19.86 -9.22 -19.92
CA PRO A 318 -20.55 -9.74 -21.10
C PRO A 318 -22.07 -9.70 -20.94
N PRO A 319 -22.87 -9.52 -22.01
CA PRO A 319 -24.33 -9.59 -21.94
C PRO A 319 -24.83 -10.91 -21.35
N ALA A 320 -25.99 -10.92 -20.67
CA ALA A 320 -26.51 -12.13 -20.00
C ALA A 320 -26.61 -13.35 -20.93
N ALA A 321 -27.03 -13.14 -22.19
CA ALA A 321 -27.13 -14.20 -23.20
C ALA A 321 -25.77 -14.87 -23.55
N ALA A 322 -24.66 -14.13 -23.46
CA ALA A 322 -23.32 -14.68 -23.67
C ALA A 322 -22.75 -15.38 -22.41
N ARG A 323 -23.39 -15.18 -21.25
CA ARG A 323 -23.03 -15.89 -20.00
C ARG A 323 -23.63 -17.29 -19.97
N GLU A 324 -24.77 -17.54 -20.60
CA GLU A 324 -25.38 -18.88 -20.68
C GLU A 324 -24.55 -19.85 -21.54
N SER A 325 -23.77 -19.35 -22.50
CA SER A 325 -22.77 -20.16 -23.24
C SER A 325 -21.47 -20.40 -22.46
N LEU A 326 -21.23 -19.62 -21.39
CA LEU A 326 -20.13 -19.82 -20.44
C LEU A 326 -20.72 -20.47 -19.19
N ALA A 327 -21.20 -21.70 -19.32
CA ALA A 327 -21.72 -22.46 -18.21
C ALA A 327 -20.59 -22.83 -17.21
N PHE A 328 -20.24 -21.88 -16.33
CA PHE A 328 -19.87 -22.21 -14.95
C PHE A 328 -21.16 -22.39 -14.15
N ALA A 329 -21.99 -23.31 -14.62
CA ALA A 329 -23.18 -23.79 -13.95
C ALA A 329 -22.90 -25.17 -13.35
N GLU A 330 -21.82 -25.30 -12.60
CA GLU A 330 -21.68 -26.41 -11.66
C GLU A 330 -22.07 -25.92 -10.26
N SER A 331 -23.35 -26.14 -9.93
CA SER A 331 -23.81 -26.55 -8.61
C SER A 331 -23.27 -25.79 -7.38
N LEU A 332 -23.60 -24.50 -7.24
CA LEU A 332 -23.67 -23.87 -5.91
C LEU A 332 -25.00 -24.14 -5.18
N ALA A 333 -26.00 -24.70 -5.88
CA ALA A 333 -27.31 -25.01 -5.33
C ALA A 333 -27.33 -26.15 -4.27
N GLY A 334 -26.19 -26.82 -4.05
CA GLY A 334 -26.03 -27.85 -3.03
C GLY A 334 -25.15 -27.46 -1.84
N LEU A 335 -24.57 -26.25 -1.84
CA LEU A 335 -23.77 -25.77 -0.71
C LEU A 335 -24.65 -24.91 0.20
N ASP A 336 -25.08 -25.52 1.31
CA ASP A 336 -25.76 -24.83 2.40
C ASP A 336 -24.76 -23.94 3.16
N TRP A 337 -24.73 -22.66 2.81
CA TRP A 337 -23.90 -21.63 3.47
C TRP A 337 -24.43 -21.19 4.83
N SER A 338 -25.48 -21.85 5.37
CA SER A 338 -26.09 -21.48 6.65
C SER A 338 -25.66 -22.33 7.85
N SER A 339 -24.72 -23.27 7.71
CA SER A 339 -24.22 -24.07 8.84
C SER A 339 -22.77 -23.74 9.21
N PRO A 340 -22.49 -23.23 10.43
CA PRO A 340 -21.15 -23.25 11.01
C PRO A 340 -20.94 -24.62 11.67
N ASN A 341 -20.98 -25.71 10.90
CA ASN A 341 -20.67 -27.04 11.44
C ASN A 341 -19.18 -27.34 11.24
N PHE A 342 -18.36 -26.71 12.07
CA PHE A 342 -17.08 -27.29 12.46
C PHE A 342 -17.38 -28.41 13.47
N SER A 343 -17.89 -29.55 13.00
CA SER A 343 -18.01 -30.75 13.81
C SER A 343 -16.62 -31.39 13.94
N VAL A 344 -15.97 -31.12 15.07
CA VAL A 344 -14.85 -31.93 15.53
C VAL A 344 -15.35 -33.38 15.62
N PRO A 345 -14.69 -34.37 14.98
CA PRO A 345 -15.14 -35.75 15.06
C PRO A 345 -15.14 -36.21 16.51
N SER A 346 -16.30 -36.54 17.06
CA SER A 346 -16.44 -37.23 18.35
C SER A 346 -15.96 -38.67 18.19
N GLY A 347 -14.64 -38.84 18.23
CA GLY A 347 -13.97 -40.13 18.08
C GLY A 347 -12.47 -40.08 18.30
N LEU A 348 -11.91 -38.96 18.78
CA LEU A 348 -10.54 -38.96 19.29
C LEU A 348 -10.52 -39.64 20.66
N PRO A 349 -9.67 -40.66 20.86
CA PRO A 349 -9.55 -41.28 22.18
C PRO A 349 -9.03 -40.20 23.14
N SER A 350 -9.50 -40.23 24.39
CA SER A 350 -9.22 -39.20 25.39
C SER A 350 -7.73 -38.88 25.49
N ALA A 351 -7.37 -37.67 25.91
CA ALA A 351 -5.97 -37.23 26.04
C ALA A 351 -5.05 -38.22 26.81
N ALA A 352 -5.63 -39.07 27.67
CA ALA A 352 -4.95 -40.17 28.33
C ALA A 352 -4.42 -41.25 27.35
N ALA A 353 -5.16 -41.57 26.28
CA ALA A 353 -4.77 -42.57 25.28
C ALA A 353 -3.64 -42.07 24.35
N LEU A 354 -3.64 -40.78 23.99
CA LEU A 354 -2.54 -40.15 23.25
C LEU A 354 -1.26 -40.05 24.10
N SER A 355 -1.39 -39.90 25.42
CA SER A 355 -0.25 -39.83 26.34
C SER A 355 0.45 -41.20 26.50
N ILE A 356 -0.31 -42.29 26.50
CA ILE A 356 0.23 -43.66 26.57
C ILE A 356 0.89 -44.07 25.24
N ALA A 357 0.30 -43.69 24.09
CA ALA A 357 0.86 -43.95 22.76
C ALA A 357 2.17 -43.17 22.52
N ALA A 358 2.24 -41.91 22.97
CA ALA A 358 3.46 -41.11 22.90
C ALA A 358 4.56 -41.65 23.83
N ALA A 359 4.22 -42.08 25.05
CA ALA A 359 5.19 -42.70 25.96
C ALA A 359 5.74 -44.03 25.43
N GLY A 360 4.91 -44.85 24.77
CA GLY A 360 5.33 -46.10 24.13
C GLY A 360 6.23 -45.88 22.91
N ALA A 361 5.94 -44.87 22.08
CA ALA A 361 6.76 -44.52 20.91
C ALA A 361 8.13 -43.96 21.32
N VAL A 362 8.20 -43.18 22.40
CA VAL A 362 9.46 -42.65 22.95
C VAL A 362 10.29 -43.75 23.60
N ALA A 363 9.67 -44.72 24.30
CA ALA A 363 10.37 -45.88 24.86
C ALA A 363 10.90 -46.84 23.76
N ALA A 364 10.15 -47.04 22.67
CA ALA A 364 10.59 -47.83 21.53
C ALA A 364 11.74 -47.15 20.76
N ALA A 365 11.68 -45.83 20.57
CA ALA A 365 12.76 -45.06 19.96
C ALA A 365 14.03 -45.01 20.83
N ALA A 366 13.88 -45.02 22.16
CA ALA A 366 15.00 -45.13 23.11
C ALA A 366 15.65 -46.52 23.08
N ALA A 367 14.86 -47.60 23.02
CA ALA A 367 15.36 -48.97 22.91
C ALA A 367 16.07 -49.24 21.56
N MET A 368 15.63 -48.60 20.47
CA MET A 368 16.29 -48.67 19.16
C MET A 368 17.58 -47.85 19.08
N ARG A 369 17.86 -46.98 20.07
CA ARG A 369 19.08 -46.16 20.11
C ARG A 369 20.23 -46.82 20.89
N GLU A 370 19.95 -47.84 21.70
CA GLU A 370 20.96 -48.61 22.45
C GLU A 370 21.51 -49.82 21.67
N THR A 371 20.81 -50.28 20.62
CA THR A 371 21.28 -51.38 19.76
C THR A 371 21.84 -50.83 18.44
N GLY A 372 23.09 -50.38 18.50
CA GLY A 372 23.78 -49.83 17.34
C GLY A 372 23.87 -50.79 16.14
N GLY A 373 23.52 -50.29 14.96
CA GLY A 373 24.07 -50.70 13.67
C GLY A 373 23.35 -51.83 12.91
N GLY A 374 23.09 -51.58 11.62
CA GLY A 374 22.96 -52.63 10.60
C GLY A 374 21.62 -52.67 9.88
N GLY A 375 21.64 -52.42 8.56
CA GLY A 375 20.46 -52.48 7.69
C GLY A 375 19.85 -53.88 7.59
N GLY A 376 18.53 -53.94 7.76
CA GLY A 376 17.70 -55.12 7.53
C GLY A 376 16.23 -54.72 7.34
N SER A 377 15.52 -55.39 6.43
CA SER A 377 14.14 -55.05 6.06
C SER A 377 13.14 -55.30 7.21
N ALA A 378 12.09 -54.48 7.28
CA ALA A 378 11.04 -54.50 8.30
C ALA A 378 10.29 -55.84 8.46
N ALA A 379 10.47 -56.80 7.53
CA ALA A 379 9.83 -58.11 7.60
C ALA A 379 10.48 -59.10 8.61
N GLN A 380 11.70 -58.84 9.09
CA GLN A 380 12.40 -59.78 10.00
C GLN A 380 12.23 -59.51 11.50
N HIS A 381 11.54 -58.43 11.90
CA HIS A 381 11.30 -58.12 13.33
C HIS A 381 9.87 -58.43 13.83
N ALA A 382 9.03 -59.09 13.02
CA ALA A 382 7.63 -59.36 13.37
C ALA A 382 7.40 -60.59 14.29
N GLN A 383 8.44 -61.28 14.76
CA GLN A 383 8.30 -62.54 15.51
C GLN A 383 8.56 -62.45 17.03
N LEU A 384 8.62 -61.26 17.64
CA LEU A 384 8.88 -61.12 19.08
C LEU A 384 7.92 -60.20 19.85
N LEU A 385 6.66 -60.06 19.42
CA LEU A 385 5.68 -59.26 20.16
C LEU A 385 4.36 -60.03 20.45
N PRO A 386 3.83 -60.00 21.68
CA PRO A 386 2.60 -60.70 22.05
C PRO A 386 1.38 -60.09 21.35
N GLY A 387 0.36 -60.93 21.12
CA GLY A 387 -0.73 -60.80 20.16
C GLY A 387 -1.74 -59.66 20.34
N GLY A 388 -1.28 -58.42 20.36
CA GLY A 388 -2.11 -57.21 20.25
C GLY A 388 -1.46 -56.06 19.46
N ALA A 389 -0.12 -56.00 19.39
CA ALA A 389 0.60 -54.92 18.73
C ALA A 389 0.58 -55.00 17.18
N ALA A 390 0.45 -56.21 16.61
CA ALA A 390 0.40 -56.40 15.16
C ALA A 390 -0.87 -55.80 14.52
N ALA A 391 -2.00 -55.85 15.22
CA ALA A 391 -3.27 -55.31 14.74
C ALA A 391 -3.27 -53.77 14.70
N ALA A 392 -2.64 -53.12 15.70
CA ALA A 392 -2.51 -51.66 15.74
C ALA A 392 -1.60 -51.12 14.62
N ILE A 393 -0.52 -51.83 14.29
CA ILE A 393 0.39 -51.46 13.19
C ILE A 393 -0.30 -51.63 11.84
N LEU A 394 -1.05 -52.73 11.63
CA LEU A 394 -1.84 -52.96 10.41
C LEU A 394 -2.93 -51.89 10.20
N LEU A 395 -3.58 -51.42 11.27
CA LEU A 395 -4.56 -50.34 11.22
C LEU A 395 -3.93 -48.99 10.82
N VAL A 396 -2.73 -48.68 11.32
CA VAL A 396 -2.00 -47.46 10.94
C VAL A 396 -1.56 -47.51 9.47
N PHE A 397 -1.10 -48.66 8.97
CA PHE A 397 -0.75 -48.81 7.56
C PHE A 397 -1.98 -48.79 6.64
N ALA A 398 -3.11 -49.37 7.06
CA ALA A 398 -4.37 -49.30 6.30
C ALA A 398 -4.92 -47.88 6.22
N ALA A 399 -4.85 -47.11 7.31
CA ALA A 399 -5.24 -45.69 7.33
C ALA A 399 -4.34 -44.83 6.43
N ALA A 400 -3.02 -45.07 6.43
CA ALA A 400 -2.08 -44.37 5.56
C ALA A 400 -2.29 -44.71 4.07
N ALA A 401 -2.60 -45.97 3.74
CA ALA A 401 -2.88 -46.41 2.37
C ALA A 401 -4.21 -45.83 1.84
N ALA A 402 -5.24 -45.75 2.68
CA ALA A 402 -6.52 -45.12 2.32
C ALA A 402 -6.36 -43.61 2.07
N LEU A 403 -5.53 -42.93 2.86
CA LEU A 403 -5.19 -41.52 2.66
C LEU A 403 -4.44 -41.30 1.34
N ALA A 404 -3.48 -42.16 1.01
CA ALA A 404 -2.73 -42.10 -0.24
C ALA A 404 -3.61 -42.39 -1.47
N ALA A 405 -4.58 -43.32 -1.38
CA ALA A 405 -5.54 -43.60 -2.44
C ALA A 405 -6.51 -42.44 -2.68
N ALA A 406 -6.97 -41.77 -1.61
CA ALA A 406 -7.82 -40.58 -1.70
C ALA A 406 -7.08 -39.40 -2.34
N MET A 407 -5.80 -39.19 -1.99
CA MET A 407 -4.95 -38.17 -2.61
C MET A 407 -4.63 -38.50 -4.09
N GLY A 408 -4.40 -39.77 -4.42
CA GLY A 408 -4.17 -40.22 -5.80
C GLY A 408 -5.39 -40.07 -6.71
N ALA A 409 -6.61 -40.24 -6.18
CA ALA A 409 -7.85 -39.99 -6.91
C ALA A 409 -8.09 -38.48 -7.15
N ALA A 410 -7.80 -37.63 -6.16
CA ALA A 410 -7.86 -36.18 -6.30
C ALA A 410 -6.87 -35.64 -7.36
N LEU A 411 -5.66 -36.21 -7.44
CA LEU A 411 -4.65 -35.87 -8.46
C LEU A 411 -5.06 -36.30 -9.88
N ARG A 412 -5.81 -37.40 -10.05
CA ARG A 412 -6.31 -37.83 -11.36
C ARG A 412 -7.50 -37.01 -11.85
N LEU A 413 -8.33 -36.48 -10.95
CA LEU A 413 -9.38 -35.52 -11.31
C LEU A 413 -8.77 -34.18 -11.74
N ARG A 414 -7.71 -33.68 -11.09
CA ARG A 414 -6.99 -32.46 -11.53
C ARG A 414 -6.40 -32.57 -12.94
N ARG A 415 -5.83 -33.72 -13.33
CA ARG A 415 -5.27 -33.92 -14.69
C ARG A 415 -6.29 -33.91 -15.82
N ARG A 416 -7.59 -34.06 -15.53
CA ARG A 416 -8.65 -34.05 -16.57
C ARG A 416 -9.22 -32.66 -16.87
N TRP A 417 -8.85 -31.67 -16.06
CA TRP A 417 -9.34 -30.28 -16.16
C TRP A 417 -8.30 -29.29 -16.72
N GLY A 418 -7.11 -29.78 -17.12
CA GLY A 418 -6.02 -28.98 -17.70
C GLY A 418 -5.85 -29.15 -19.22
N GLY A 419 -6.94 -29.39 -19.96
CA GLY A 419 -6.90 -29.57 -21.42
C GLY A 419 -7.43 -28.35 -22.17
N HIS A 420 -6.51 -27.60 -22.79
CA HIS A 420 -6.69 -26.59 -23.84
C HIS A 420 -8.12 -26.38 -24.41
N ALA A 421 -8.65 -25.17 -24.22
CA ALA A 421 -9.39 -24.47 -25.27
C ALA A 421 -8.42 -23.47 -25.90
N ALA A 422 -7.87 -23.81 -27.07
CA ALA A 422 -7.08 -22.91 -27.88
C ALA A 422 -7.97 -21.73 -28.31
N TYR A 423 -7.59 -20.50 -27.93
CA TYR A 423 -8.10 -19.30 -28.58
C TYR A 423 -7.35 -19.15 -29.92
N GLU A 424 -8.07 -19.19 -31.03
CA GLU A 424 -7.51 -18.81 -32.33
C GLU A 424 -7.22 -17.30 -32.35
N PRO A 425 -6.08 -16.85 -32.91
CA PRO A 425 -5.77 -15.45 -33.05
C PRO A 425 -6.65 -14.81 -34.14
N ILE A 426 -7.35 -13.73 -33.79
CA ILE A 426 -8.01 -12.87 -34.76
C ILE A 426 -6.92 -12.09 -35.51
N GLU A 427 -6.67 -12.44 -36.77
CA GLU A 427 -5.87 -11.63 -37.69
C GLU A 427 -6.57 -10.27 -37.89
N VAL A 428 -5.98 -9.20 -37.35
CA VAL A 428 -6.28 -7.84 -37.80
C VAL A 428 -5.35 -7.55 -38.98
N ARG A 429 -5.91 -7.51 -40.20
CA ARG A 429 -5.20 -6.99 -41.36
C ARG A 429 -4.98 -5.48 -41.19
N VAL A 430 -3.73 -5.08 -41.43
CA VAL A 430 -3.19 -3.72 -41.46
C VAL A 430 -4.03 -2.75 -42.28
#